data_AF-A0A2S0HYE3-F1
#
_entry.id   AF-A0A2S0HYE3-F1
#
_cell.length_a   1.000
_cell.length_b   1.000
_cell.length_c   1.000
_cell.angle_alpha   90.00
_cell.angle_beta   90.00
_cell.angle_gamma   90.00
#
_symmetry.space_group_name_H-M   'P 1'
#
loop_
_entity.id
_entity.type
_entity.pdbx_description
1 polymer ?
#
loop_
_entity_poly.entity_id
_entity_poly.type
_entity_poly.pdbx_seq_one_letter_code
_entity_poly.pdbx_strand_id
1 'polypeptide(L)'
;MNHFLVLSIIGHAILLVNVIVYFKSFIRNDKAFKIFSIYLAISFCIQIATLVIGKGFHLPNLYLSHFYIVGQFVLLSLFYFQLLKNKVILYLIPAIVALIGIQFILDPSLFFRYNPVGIVITQIILVLYAILYLYQSLSGKKPFIIINAGILFYLLSSTLIFASGNLVLDLDISQNTRFILINVNRVFILLLQILIFTEWYRNYRPALKSG
;
A
#
# COMPACT_ATOMS: atom_id res chain seq x y z
N MET A 1 -17.44 -2.32 22.77
CA MET A 1 -17.15 -1.81 21.41
C MET A 1 -16.02 -2.64 20.83
N ASN A 2 -16.19 -3.28 19.67
CA ASN A 2 -15.22 -4.23 19.12
C ASN A 2 -13.86 -3.53 18.90
N HIS A 3 -12.82 -3.88 19.67
CA HIS A 3 -11.50 -3.21 19.66
C HIS A 3 -10.91 -3.05 18.23
N PHE A 4 -11.24 -3.99 17.34
CA PHE A 4 -10.80 -3.98 15.94
C PHE A 4 -11.48 -2.93 15.06
N LEU A 5 -12.72 -2.53 15.39
CA LEU A 5 -13.40 -1.43 14.71
C LEU A 5 -12.74 -0.09 15.07
N VAL A 6 -12.36 0.07 16.34
CA VAL A 6 -11.60 1.24 16.82
C VAL A 6 -10.25 1.30 16.10
N LEU A 7 -9.53 0.19 16.02
CA LEU A 7 -8.25 0.10 15.30
C LEU A 7 -8.39 0.52 13.84
N SER A 8 -9.44 0.05 13.16
CA SER A 8 -9.74 0.45 11.78
C SER A 8 -9.95 1.96 11.67
N ILE A 9 -10.78 2.57 12.53
CA ILE A 9 -11.05 4.00 12.50
C ILE A 9 -9.78 4.82 12.73
N ILE A 10 -8.97 4.42 13.71
CA ILE A 10 -7.67 5.05 13.99
C ILE A 10 -6.78 4.99 12.74
N GLY A 11 -6.69 3.83 12.09
CA GLY A 11 -5.91 3.67 10.86
C GLY A 11 -6.34 4.64 9.75
N HIS A 12 -7.65 4.83 9.52
CA HIS A 12 -8.16 5.78 8.53
C HIS A 12 -7.87 7.23 8.93
N ALA A 13 -7.98 7.56 10.22
CA ALA A 13 -7.69 8.89 10.73
C ALA A 13 -6.20 9.26 10.56
N ILE A 14 -5.28 8.33 10.85
CA ILE A 14 -3.85 8.57 10.64
C ILE A 14 -3.53 8.68 9.15
N LEU A 15 -4.15 7.87 8.29
CA LEU A 15 -3.99 8.00 6.84
C LEU A 15 -4.47 9.38 6.35
N LEU A 16 -5.60 9.89 6.86
CA LEU A 16 -6.06 11.24 6.54
C LEU A 16 -5.05 12.30 6.98
N VAL A 17 -4.50 12.19 8.20
CA VAL A 17 -3.43 13.09 8.67
C VAL A 17 -2.24 13.04 7.72
N ASN A 18 -1.80 11.85 7.32
CA ASN A 18 -0.71 11.66 6.35
C ASN A 18 -1.03 12.34 5.01
N VAL A 19 -2.24 12.17 4.47
CA VAL A 19 -2.67 12.87 3.25
C VAL A 19 -2.53 14.38 3.44
N ILE A 20 -3.08 14.95 4.51
CA ILE A 20 -3.07 16.40 4.75
C ILE A 20 -1.62 16.93 4.82
N VAL A 21 -0.74 16.30 5.61
CA VAL A 21 0.62 16.80 5.82
C VAL A 21 1.50 16.66 4.57
N TYR A 22 1.32 15.57 3.81
CA TYR A 22 2.00 15.38 2.52
C TYR A 22 1.51 16.39 1.47
N PHE A 23 0.21 16.68 1.41
CA PHE A 23 -0.30 17.69 0.48
C PHE A 23 0.12 19.12 0.86
N LYS A 24 0.19 19.45 2.15
CA LYS A 24 0.74 20.74 2.62
C LYS A 24 2.19 20.97 2.17
N SER A 25 2.95 19.89 2.00
CA SER A 25 4.36 19.93 1.61
C SER A 25 4.57 19.64 0.11
N PHE A 26 3.49 19.46 -0.66
CA PHE A 26 3.53 18.91 -2.03
C PHE A 26 4.30 19.76 -3.03
N ILE A 27 4.02 21.07 -3.09
CA ILE A 27 4.59 21.97 -4.10
C ILE A 27 6.11 22.09 -3.95
N ARG A 28 6.60 22.03 -2.70
CA ARG A 28 7.99 22.33 -2.32
C ARG A 28 8.95 21.16 -2.47
N ASN A 29 8.45 19.95 -2.72
CA ASN A 29 9.24 18.73 -2.73
C ASN A 29 9.35 18.12 -4.14
N ASP A 30 10.21 17.12 -4.25
CA ASP A 30 10.58 16.49 -5.51
C ASP A 30 9.47 15.61 -6.11
N LYS A 31 9.75 15.01 -7.28
CA LYS A 31 8.79 14.15 -7.98
C LYS A 31 8.46 12.88 -7.19
N ALA A 32 9.42 12.28 -6.49
CA ALA A 32 9.17 11.08 -5.69
C ALA A 32 8.16 11.39 -4.58
N PHE A 33 8.35 12.50 -3.87
CA PHE A 33 7.43 12.98 -2.86
C PHE A 33 6.01 13.16 -3.41
N LYS A 34 5.87 13.85 -4.55
CA LYS A 34 4.57 14.12 -5.18
C LYS A 34 3.83 12.83 -5.56
N ILE A 35 4.54 11.87 -6.15
CA ILE A 35 3.95 10.56 -6.50
C ILE A 35 3.50 9.83 -5.23
N PHE A 36 4.31 9.86 -4.17
CA PHE A 36 3.96 9.24 -2.91
C PHE A 36 2.75 9.92 -2.23
N SER A 37 2.63 11.24 -2.29
CA SER A 37 1.45 11.97 -1.81
C SER A 37 0.18 11.54 -2.54
N ILE A 38 0.26 11.39 -3.87
CA ILE A 38 -0.86 10.90 -4.69
C ILE A 38 -1.23 9.46 -4.31
N TYR A 39 -0.24 8.60 -4.05
CA TYR A 39 -0.47 7.25 -3.52
C TYR A 39 -1.25 7.26 -2.20
N LEU A 40 -0.91 8.14 -1.26
CA LEU A 40 -1.64 8.25 0.00
C LEU A 40 -3.10 8.70 -0.22
N ALA A 41 -3.33 9.69 -1.07
CA ALA A 41 -4.68 10.18 -1.36
C ALA A 41 -5.55 9.12 -2.03
N ILE A 42 -5.04 8.44 -3.06
CA ILE A 42 -5.77 7.36 -3.74
C ILE A 42 -6.05 6.21 -2.77
N SER A 43 -5.06 5.83 -1.94
CA SER A 43 -5.25 4.82 -0.90
C SER A 43 -6.35 5.22 0.10
N PHE A 44 -6.39 6.48 0.51
CA PHE A 44 -7.42 7.00 1.40
C PHE A 44 -8.80 6.96 0.75
N CYS A 45 -8.94 7.42 -0.49
CA CYS A 45 -10.19 7.38 -1.24
C CYS A 45 -10.73 5.95 -1.36
N ILE A 46 -9.89 4.99 -1.72
CA ILE A 46 -10.32 3.58 -1.86
C ILE A 46 -10.72 2.98 -0.51
N GLN A 47 -9.97 3.27 0.56
CA GLN A 47 -10.30 2.77 1.91
C GLN A 47 -11.63 3.35 2.43
N ILE A 48 -11.86 4.65 2.25
CA ILE A 48 -13.14 5.28 2.61
C ILE A 48 -14.28 4.74 1.76
N ALA A 49 -14.10 4.59 0.44
CA ALA A 49 -15.11 3.98 -0.43
C ALA A 49 -15.45 2.55 0.04
N THR A 50 -14.43 1.76 0.38
CA THR A 50 -14.60 0.39 0.90
C THR A 50 -15.42 0.39 2.20
N LEU A 51 -15.14 1.33 3.11
CA LEU A 51 -15.87 1.48 4.35
C LEU A 51 -17.33 1.88 4.12
N VAL A 52 -17.57 2.90 3.29
CA VAL A 52 -18.90 3.43 3.01
C VAL A 52 -19.76 2.39 2.29
N ILE A 53 -19.23 1.72 1.26
CA ILE A 53 -19.96 0.71 0.49
C ILE A 53 -20.25 -0.53 1.35
N GLY A 54 -19.24 -1.04 2.06
CA GLY A 54 -19.38 -2.28 2.81
C GLY A 54 -20.17 -2.14 4.12
N LYS A 55 -19.92 -1.07 4.90
CA LYS A 55 -20.57 -0.88 6.20
C LYS A 55 -21.74 0.10 6.16
N GLY A 56 -21.69 1.11 5.30
CA GLY A 56 -22.76 2.10 5.17
C GLY A 56 -23.92 1.58 4.32
N PHE A 57 -23.61 1.01 3.15
CA PHE A 57 -24.62 0.52 2.21
C PHE A 57 -24.84 -1.00 2.24
N HIS A 58 -24.03 -1.75 3.00
CA HIS A 58 -24.09 -3.22 3.08
C HIS A 58 -23.93 -3.93 1.72
N LEU A 59 -23.20 -3.30 0.78
CA LEU A 59 -22.95 -3.85 -0.55
C LEU A 59 -21.59 -4.57 -0.60
N PRO A 60 -21.44 -5.59 -1.48
CA PRO A 60 -20.13 -6.20 -1.73
C PRO A 60 -19.13 -5.14 -2.17
N ASN A 61 -17.97 -5.09 -1.53
CA ASN A 61 -16.92 -4.08 -1.77
C ASN A 61 -15.57 -4.70 -2.14
N LEU A 62 -15.50 -6.03 -2.28
CA LEU A 62 -14.25 -6.75 -2.52
C LEU A 62 -13.56 -6.29 -3.81
N TYR A 63 -14.33 -5.91 -4.83
CA TYR A 63 -13.80 -5.42 -6.09
C TYR A 63 -12.88 -4.19 -5.94
N LEU A 64 -13.12 -3.36 -4.91
CA LEU A 64 -12.27 -2.20 -4.61
C LEU A 64 -10.84 -2.59 -4.23
N SER A 65 -10.65 -3.81 -3.72
CA SER A 65 -9.32 -4.34 -3.43
C SER A 65 -8.46 -4.45 -4.70
N HIS A 66 -9.05 -4.79 -5.86
CA HIS A 66 -8.30 -4.85 -7.12
C HIS A 66 -7.78 -3.47 -7.54
N PHE A 67 -8.61 -2.43 -7.41
CA PHE A 67 -8.19 -1.04 -7.65
C PHE A 67 -7.11 -0.62 -6.65
N TYR A 68 -7.21 -1.02 -5.38
CA TYR A 68 -6.19 -0.76 -4.39
C TYR A 68 -4.86 -1.42 -4.75
N ILE A 69 -4.85 -2.70 -5.08
CA ILE A 69 -3.64 -3.48 -5.40
C ILE A 69 -2.97 -2.96 -6.67
N VAL A 70 -3.74 -2.75 -7.75
CA VAL A 70 -3.21 -2.24 -9.01
C VAL A 70 -2.74 -0.79 -8.85
N GLY A 71 -3.52 0.06 -8.18
CA GLY A 71 -3.14 1.44 -7.90
C GLY A 71 -1.88 1.54 -7.03
N GLN A 72 -1.79 0.74 -5.97
CA GLN A 72 -0.60 0.61 -5.13
C GLN A 72 0.61 0.19 -5.95
N PHE A 73 0.48 -0.85 -6.79
CA PHE A 73 1.55 -1.32 -7.67
C PHE A 73 2.04 -0.22 -8.60
N VAL A 74 1.14 0.44 -9.33
CA VAL A 74 1.51 1.48 -10.30
C VAL A 74 2.20 2.65 -9.60
N LEU A 75 1.60 3.20 -8.54
CA LEU A 75 2.11 4.41 -7.90
C LEU A 75 3.40 4.14 -7.13
N LEU A 76 3.51 3.00 -6.43
CA LEU A 76 4.76 2.65 -5.77
C LEU A 76 5.86 2.26 -6.77
N SER A 77 5.52 1.65 -7.91
CA SER A 77 6.50 1.44 -8.99
C SER A 77 7.02 2.77 -9.54
N LEU A 78 6.15 3.75 -9.78
CA LEU A 78 6.56 5.09 -10.22
C LEU A 78 7.40 5.81 -9.16
N PHE A 79 7.06 5.65 -7.88
CA PHE A 79 7.86 6.13 -6.76
C PHE A 79 9.26 5.50 -6.77
N TYR A 80 9.36 4.18 -6.85
CA TYR A 80 10.65 3.48 -6.94
C TYR A 80 11.42 3.78 -8.21
N PHE A 81 10.76 4.05 -9.34
CA PHE A 81 11.41 4.57 -10.54
C PHE A 81 12.10 5.91 -10.25
N GLN A 82 11.45 6.82 -9.51
CA GLN A 82 12.09 8.08 -9.14
C GLN A 82 13.27 7.89 -8.19
N LEU A 83 13.26 6.86 -7.35
CA LEU A 83 14.33 6.59 -6.39
C LEU A 83 15.52 5.82 -6.99
N LEU A 84 15.24 4.77 -7.77
CA LEU A 84 16.23 3.87 -8.36
C LEU A 84 16.71 4.32 -9.74
N LYS A 85 15.94 5.19 -10.42
CA LYS A 85 16.17 5.64 -11.81
C LYS A 85 16.31 4.50 -12.83
N ASN A 86 15.78 3.31 -12.52
CA ASN A 86 15.85 2.15 -13.40
C ASN A 86 14.64 2.10 -14.35
N LYS A 87 14.89 2.26 -15.65
CA LYS A 87 13.84 2.26 -16.70
C LYS A 87 13.09 0.94 -16.83
N VAL A 88 13.67 -0.20 -16.40
CA VAL A 88 12.99 -1.50 -16.41
C VAL A 88 11.65 -1.44 -15.66
N ILE A 89 11.58 -0.65 -14.58
CA ILE A 89 10.35 -0.44 -13.80
C ILE A 89 9.23 0.12 -14.68
N LEU A 90 9.53 1.02 -15.61
CA LEU A 90 8.54 1.62 -16.51
C LEU A 90 7.98 0.63 -17.54
N TYR A 91 8.76 -0.38 -17.94
CA TYR A 91 8.30 -1.44 -18.82
C TYR A 91 7.47 -2.50 -18.06
N LEU A 92 7.83 -2.76 -16.79
CA LEU A 92 7.10 -3.71 -15.95
C LEU A 92 5.70 -3.23 -15.58
N ILE A 93 5.49 -1.91 -15.40
CA ILE A 93 4.17 -1.35 -15.07
C ILE A 93 3.09 -1.81 -16.07
N PRO A 94 3.17 -1.46 -17.37
CA PRO A 94 2.14 -1.84 -18.34
C PRO A 94 2.07 -3.36 -18.53
N ALA A 95 3.19 -4.08 -18.45
CA ALA A 95 3.21 -5.55 -18.60
C ALA A 95 2.38 -6.24 -17.50
N ILE A 96 2.58 -5.85 -16.24
CA ILE A 96 1.86 -6.45 -15.10
C ILE A 96 0.39 -5.99 -15.07
N VAL A 97 0.11 -4.73 -15.39
CA VAL A 97 -1.28 -4.23 -15.50
C VAL A 97 -2.03 -4.98 -16.62
N ALA A 98 -1.39 -5.19 -17.78
CA ALA A 98 -1.98 -5.96 -18.87
C ALA A 98 -2.21 -7.43 -18.47
N LEU A 99 -1.25 -8.07 -17.79
CA LEU A 99 -1.41 -9.44 -17.29
C LEU A 99 -2.64 -9.56 -16.37
N ILE A 100 -2.82 -8.64 -15.43
CA ILE A 100 -3.98 -8.63 -14.52
C ILE A 100 -5.27 -8.33 -15.30
N GLY A 101 -5.23 -7.39 -16.25
CA GLY A 101 -6.38 -7.08 -17.12
C GLY A 101 -6.83 -8.29 -17.94
N ILE A 102 -5.89 -9.03 -18.53
CA ILE A 102 -6.16 -10.25 -19.28
C ILE A 102 -6.83 -11.30 -18.39
N GLN A 103 -6.38 -11.47 -17.13
CA GLN A 103 -7.04 -12.39 -16.19
C GLN A 103 -8.52 -12.03 -15.97
N PHE A 104 -8.86 -10.75 -15.83
CA PHE A 104 -10.26 -10.33 -15.69
C PHE A 104 -11.08 -10.48 -16.98
N ILE A 105 -10.45 -10.43 -18.15
CA ILE A 105 -11.13 -10.69 -19.42
C ILE A 105 -11.42 -12.20 -19.57
N LEU A 106 -10.44 -13.04 -19.24
CA LEU A 106 -10.56 -14.50 -19.35
C LEU A 106 -11.50 -15.09 -18.29
N ASP A 107 -11.51 -14.51 -17.09
CA ASP A 107 -12.41 -14.89 -16.01
C ASP A 107 -12.95 -13.65 -15.27
N PRO A 108 -14.08 -13.07 -15.76
CA PRO A 108 -14.71 -11.91 -15.13
C PRO A 108 -15.16 -12.16 -13.69
N SER A 109 -15.35 -13.42 -13.27
CA SER A 109 -15.72 -13.74 -11.89
C SER A 109 -14.63 -13.34 -10.90
N LEU A 110 -13.36 -13.28 -11.35
CA LEU A 110 -12.22 -12.81 -10.54
C LEU A 110 -12.40 -11.39 -10.00
N PHE A 111 -13.24 -10.56 -10.62
CA PHE A 111 -13.52 -9.21 -10.14
C PHE A 111 -14.33 -9.18 -8.83
N PHE A 112 -15.07 -10.26 -8.56
CA PHE A 112 -15.93 -10.40 -7.38
C PHE A 112 -15.35 -11.35 -6.32
N ARG A 113 -14.14 -11.89 -6.55
CA ARG A 113 -13.41 -12.75 -5.61
C ARG A 113 -11.96 -12.29 -5.49
N TYR A 114 -11.18 -12.91 -4.61
CA TYR A 114 -9.76 -12.57 -4.51
C TYR A 114 -9.00 -13.03 -5.75
N ASN A 115 -8.08 -12.19 -6.23
CA ASN A 115 -7.11 -12.56 -7.26
C ASN A 115 -5.72 -12.77 -6.62
N PRO A 116 -5.44 -13.97 -6.10
CA PRO A 116 -4.18 -14.26 -5.42
C PRO A 116 -2.95 -14.07 -6.30
N VAL A 117 -3.02 -14.46 -7.58
CA VAL A 117 -1.90 -14.31 -8.52
C VAL A 117 -1.58 -12.82 -8.71
N GLY A 118 -2.59 -11.99 -8.94
CA GLY A 118 -2.45 -10.54 -9.06
C GLY A 118 -1.87 -9.89 -7.79
N ILE A 119 -2.30 -10.35 -6.62
CA ILE A 119 -1.76 -9.89 -5.33
C ILE A 119 -0.29 -10.25 -5.18
N VAL A 120 0.07 -11.53 -5.36
CA VAL A 120 1.43 -12.02 -5.13
C VAL A 120 2.40 -11.37 -6.13
N ILE A 121 2.05 -11.32 -7.42
CA ILE A 121 2.97 -10.79 -8.44
C ILE A 121 3.23 -9.29 -8.27
N THR A 122 2.21 -8.51 -7.91
CA THR A 122 2.40 -7.07 -7.67
C THR A 122 3.22 -6.83 -6.41
N GLN A 123 2.95 -7.55 -5.33
CA GLN A 123 3.66 -7.38 -4.07
C GLN A 123 5.12 -7.84 -4.14
N ILE A 124 5.42 -8.98 -4.77
CA ILE A 124 6.80 -9.48 -4.87
C ILE A 124 7.68 -8.53 -5.68
N ILE A 125 7.16 -7.93 -6.74
CA ILE A 125 7.90 -6.93 -7.54
C ILE A 125 8.18 -5.68 -6.70
N LEU A 126 7.20 -5.18 -5.95
CA LEU A 126 7.41 -4.03 -5.04
C LEU A 126 8.42 -4.34 -3.93
N VAL A 127 8.38 -5.57 -3.37
CA VAL A 127 9.37 -6.04 -2.40
C VAL A 127 10.77 -6.02 -2.99
N LEU A 128 10.95 -6.50 -4.23
CA LEU A 128 12.24 -6.45 -4.92
C LEU A 128 12.73 -5.01 -5.10
N TYR A 129 11.85 -4.07 -5.48
CA TYR A 129 12.22 -2.65 -5.57
C TYR A 129 12.65 -2.08 -4.22
N ALA A 130 11.93 -2.42 -3.15
CA ALA A 130 12.24 -1.96 -1.80
C ALA A 130 13.60 -2.49 -1.30
N ILE A 131 13.93 -3.75 -1.60
CA ILE A 131 15.22 -4.38 -1.30
C ILE A 131 16.34 -3.71 -2.11
N LEU A 132 16.15 -3.51 -3.41
CA LEU A 132 17.13 -2.82 -4.26
C LEU A 132 17.41 -1.40 -3.76
N TYR A 133 16.38 -0.69 -3.31
CA TYR A 133 16.54 0.65 -2.76
C TYR A 133 17.25 0.64 -1.41
N LEU A 134 16.94 -0.33 -0.55
CA LEU A 134 17.66 -0.53 0.71
C LEU A 134 19.15 -0.81 0.45
N TYR A 135 19.47 -1.66 -0.52
CA TYR A 135 20.85 -1.93 -0.93
C TYR A 135 21.57 -0.66 -1.39
N GLN A 136 20.95 0.17 -2.24
CA GLN A 136 21.53 1.45 -2.67
C GLN A 136 21.72 2.46 -1.53
N SER A 137 20.97 2.32 -0.43
CA SER A 137 21.09 3.17 0.75
C SER A 137 22.24 2.79 1.67
N LEU A 138 22.86 1.61 1.49
CA LEU A 138 24.06 1.24 2.23
C LEU A 138 25.26 2.12 1.86
N SER A 139 25.28 2.66 0.65
CA SER A 139 26.34 3.56 0.16
C SER A 139 26.18 5.02 0.62
N GLY A 140 25.18 5.34 1.44
CA GLY A 140 25.00 6.69 2.00
C GLY A 140 23.56 7.05 2.32
N LYS A 141 23.35 8.21 2.97
CA LYS A 141 22.00 8.68 3.32
C LYS A 141 21.14 8.85 2.06
N LYS A 142 20.00 8.17 2.01
CA LYS A 142 19.02 8.26 0.93
C LYS A 142 17.68 8.79 1.48
N PRO A 143 16.92 9.58 0.70
CA PRO A 143 15.60 10.05 1.09
C PRO A 143 14.61 8.88 1.25
N PHE A 144 13.52 9.05 1.99
CA PHE A 144 12.46 8.04 2.11
C PHE A 144 12.88 6.69 2.72
N ILE A 145 13.99 6.62 3.46
CA ILE A 145 14.47 5.34 4.00
C ILE A 145 13.51 4.74 5.03
N ILE A 146 12.84 5.56 5.84
CA ILE A 146 11.87 5.10 6.85
C ILE A 146 10.60 4.60 6.15
N ILE A 147 10.15 5.32 5.10
CA ILE A 147 9.06 4.86 4.24
C ILE A 147 9.41 3.52 3.59
N ASN A 148 10.60 3.40 3.00
CA ASN A 148 11.02 2.17 2.32
C ASN A 148 11.03 0.97 3.27
N ALA A 149 11.59 1.15 4.47
CA ALA A 149 11.58 0.10 5.49
C ALA A 149 10.16 -0.29 5.89
N GLY A 150 9.27 0.70 6.10
CA GLY A 150 7.86 0.45 6.38
C GLY A 150 7.15 -0.30 5.25
N ILE A 151 7.35 0.11 3.99
CA ILE A 151 6.77 -0.55 2.82
C ILE A 151 7.24 -1.99 2.75
N LEU A 152 8.55 -2.23 2.85
CA LEU A 152 9.13 -3.58 2.79
C LEU A 152 8.51 -4.48 3.86
N PHE A 153 8.47 -4.00 5.11
CA PHE A 153 7.95 -4.78 6.23
C PHE A 153 6.46 -5.06 6.12
N TYR A 154 5.67 -4.06 5.71
CA TYR A 154 4.24 -4.22 5.45
C TYR A 154 3.98 -5.21 4.33
N LEU A 155 4.65 -5.06 3.18
CA LEU A 155 4.43 -5.92 2.03
C LEU A 155 4.80 -7.36 2.33
N LEU A 156 5.98 -7.63 2.92
CA LEU A 156 6.38 -9.00 3.30
C LEU A 156 5.35 -9.64 4.23
N SER A 157 4.93 -8.92 5.27
CA SER A 157 3.95 -9.42 6.24
C SER A 157 2.58 -9.66 5.60
N SER A 158 2.12 -8.72 4.77
CA SER A 158 0.85 -8.80 4.05
C SER A 158 0.85 -9.97 3.06
N THR A 159 1.92 -10.16 2.28
CA THR A 159 2.06 -11.30 1.35
C THR A 159 1.98 -12.62 2.09
N LEU A 160 2.68 -12.79 3.22
CA LEU A 160 2.64 -14.01 4.03
C LEU A 160 1.22 -14.28 4.59
N ILE A 161 0.53 -13.23 5.03
CA ILE A 161 -0.84 -13.33 5.53
C ILE A 161 -1.80 -13.74 4.41
N PHE A 162 -1.68 -13.16 3.23
CA PHE A 162 -2.52 -13.52 2.08
C PHE A 162 -2.19 -14.92 1.55
N ALA A 163 -0.93 -15.34 1.62
CA ALA A 163 -0.51 -16.70 1.27
C ALA A 163 -1.07 -17.75 2.24
N SER A 164 -1.02 -17.49 3.55
CA SER A 164 -1.49 -18.40 4.62
C SER A 164 -3.01 -18.41 4.83
N GLY A 165 -3.70 -17.33 4.46
CA GLY A 165 -5.08 -17.03 4.83
C GLY A 165 -6.21 -17.73 4.07
N ASN A 166 -5.99 -18.88 3.43
CA ASN A 166 -6.95 -19.53 2.51
C ASN A 166 -7.18 -18.76 1.18
N LEU A 167 -6.40 -17.70 0.90
CA LEU A 167 -6.63 -16.84 -0.28
C LEU A 167 -5.74 -17.18 -1.48
N VAL A 168 -4.62 -17.88 -1.27
CA VAL A 168 -3.66 -18.28 -2.34
C VAL A 168 -3.41 -19.80 -2.37
N LEU A 169 -3.51 -20.50 -1.22
CA LEU A 169 -3.06 -21.90 -1.07
C LEU A 169 -4.17 -22.90 -0.67
N ASP A 170 -5.43 -22.47 -0.58
CA ASP A 170 -6.59 -23.33 -0.23
C ASP A 170 -6.38 -24.19 1.04
N LEU A 171 -5.72 -23.60 2.03
CA LEU A 171 -5.48 -24.23 3.33
C LEU A 171 -6.75 -24.04 4.18
N ASP A 172 -7.45 -25.12 4.53
CA ASP A 172 -8.70 -25.13 5.32
C ASP A 172 -8.51 -24.58 6.75
N ILE A 173 -8.22 -23.28 6.85
CA ILE A 173 -7.89 -22.60 8.10
C ILE A 173 -9.15 -22.16 8.82
N SER A 174 -9.13 -22.31 10.15
CA SER A 174 -10.24 -21.93 11.01
C SER A 174 -10.60 -20.43 10.87
N GLN A 175 -11.87 -20.09 11.10
CA GLN A 175 -12.33 -18.70 11.12
C GLN A 175 -11.57 -17.85 12.14
N ASN A 176 -11.17 -18.44 13.27
CA ASN A 176 -10.37 -17.75 14.28
C ASN A 176 -8.98 -17.40 13.75
N THR A 177 -8.32 -18.31 13.03
CA THR A 177 -7.03 -18.06 12.39
C THR A 177 -7.13 -16.94 11.37
N ARG A 178 -8.15 -16.98 10.49
CA ARG A 178 -8.41 -15.93 9.50
C ARG A 178 -8.64 -14.56 10.16
N PHE A 179 -9.40 -14.55 11.26
CA PHE A 179 -9.64 -13.33 12.05
C PHE A 179 -8.33 -12.76 12.61
N ILE A 180 -7.48 -13.58 13.21
CA ILE A 180 -6.17 -13.17 13.74
C ILE A 180 -5.31 -12.60 12.60
N LEU A 181 -5.19 -13.31 11.49
CA LEU A 181 -4.40 -12.91 10.32
C LEU A 181 -4.82 -11.54 9.77
N ILE A 182 -6.13 -11.31 9.60
CA ILE A 182 -6.65 -10.01 9.16
C ILE A 182 -6.29 -8.90 10.15
N ASN A 183 -6.38 -9.16 11.45
CA ASN A 183 -6.09 -8.16 12.47
C ASN A 183 -4.58 -7.87 12.61
N VAL A 184 -3.73 -8.86 12.45
CA VAL A 184 -2.27 -8.67 12.37
C VAL A 184 -1.93 -7.78 11.17
N ASN A 185 -2.55 -8.00 10.00
CA ASN A 185 -2.36 -7.13 8.85
C ASN A 185 -2.79 -5.66 9.14
N ARG A 186 -3.87 -5.47 9.90
CA ARG A 186 -4.32 -4.14 10.35
C ARG A 186 -3.31 -3.45 11.27
N VAL A 187 -2.58 -4.20 12.10
CA VAL A 187 -1.49 -3.65 12.90
C VAL A 187 -0.32 -3.24 12.02
N PHE A 188 0.08 -4.07 11.05
CA PHE A 188 1.19 -3.73 10.15
C PHE A 188 0.91 -2.51 9.27
N ILE A 189 -0.31 -2.35 8.75
CA ILE A 189 -0.67 -1.12 8.02
C ILE A 189 -0.62 0.11 8.95
N LEU A 190 -1.03 -0.02 10.21
CA LEU A 190 -0.95 1.08 11.18
C LEU A 190 0.50 1.48 11.45
N LEU A 191 1.38 0.50 11.66
CA LEU A 191 2.82 0.75 11.81
C LEU A 191 3.40 1.44 10.57
N LEU A 192 3.02 1.01 9.37
CA LEU A 192 3.40 1.70 8.13
C LEU A 192 2.94 3.17 8.13
N GLN A 193 1.70 3.47 8.54
CA GLN A 193 1.21 4.85 8.60
C GLN A 193 2.00 5.71 9.59
N ILE A 194 2.42 5.15 10.74
CA ILE A 194 3.26 5.85 11.72
C ILE A 194 4.65 6.14 11.12
N LEU A 195 5.24 5.18 10.41
CA LEU A 195 6.53 5.35 9.74
C LEU A 195 6.48 6.40 8.62
N ILE A 196 5.39 6.44 7.86
CA ILE A 196 5.13 7.48 6.85
C ILE A 196 5.08 8.87 7.50
N PHE A 197 4.33 9.01 8.59
CA PHE A 197 4.27 10.28 9.32
C PHE A 197 5.65 10.68 9.86
N THR A 198 6.40 9.72 10.40
CA THR A 198 7.73 9.93 10.97
C THR A 198 8.72 10.42 9.91
N GLU A 199 8.71 9.83 8.71
CA GLU A 199 9.53 10.29 7.58
C GLU A 199 9.19 11.74 7.21
N TRP A 200 7.91 12.07 7.08
CA TRP A 200 7.49 13.44 6.80
C TRP A 200 7.94 14.41 7.88
N TYR A 201 7.69 14.09 9.15
CA TYR A 201 7.99 14.96 10.27
C TYR A 201 9.48 15.29 10.37
N ARG A 202 10.34 14.28 10.14
CA ARG A 202 11.79 14.43 10.25
C ARG A 202 12.43 15.10 9.03
N ASN A 203 11.93 14.83 7.82
CA ASN A 203 12.64 15.16 6.59
C ASN A 203 11.92 16.19 5.70
N TYR A 204 10.60 16.34 5.83
CA TYR A 204 9.78 17.08 4.85
C TYR A 204 8.84 18.12 5.47
N ARG A 205 8.75 18.21 6.80
CA ARG A 205 7.99 19.24 7.49
C ARG A 205 8.56 20.63 7.15
N PRO A 206 7.72 21.60 6.74
CA PRO A 206 8.15 22.98 6.59
C PRO A 206 8.79 23.52 7.89
N ALA A 207 9.97 24.12 7.78
CA ALA A 207 10.55 24.88 8.88
C ALA A 207 9.54 25.94 9.34
N LEU A 208 9.36 26.07 10.66
CA LEU A 208 8.62 27.19 11.24
C LEU A 208 9.38 28.45 10.85
N LYS A 209 8.74 29.37 10.12
CA LYS A 209 9.27 30.73 9.99
C LYS A 209 9.22 31.33 11.40
N SER A 210 10.36 31.43 12.07
CA SER A 210 10.51 32.32 13.23
C SER A 210 10.32 33.74 12.69
N GLY A 211 9.12 34.29 12.91
CA GLY A 211 8.82 35.70 12.67
C GLY A 211 9.49 36.57 13.72
#